data_AF-A0A1I8BAR8-F1
#
_entry.id   AF-A0A1I8BAR8-F1
#
_cell.length_a   1.000
_cell.length_b   1.000
_cell.length_c   1.000
_cell.angle_alpha   90.00
_cell.angle_beta   90.00
_cell.angle_gamma   90.00
#
_symmetry.space_group_name_H-M   'P 1'
#
loop_
_entity.id
_entity.type
_entity.pdbx_description
1 polymer ?
#
loop_
_entity_poly.entity_id
_entity_poly.type
_entity_poly.pdbx_seq_one_letter_code
_entity_poly.pdbx_strand_id
1 'polypeptide(L)'
;MYLKLILLIFVFLIFIDCLEGTGGIKQKEKRREQKLKRKIQNSIKNFKKFVRFEKDEIKKNEGIENFENVEEIRTSSSPSKGKEHIKQKKKVLYIGDNFFFSHIQFNDMLLYENPKSERSVTSRVFNVINMPIDSTRFDENQPLPEQIMKYRFSNKFRHVGIYQEVITNAEVYIDKKKVRILDWLLDQNYDFGVAEFEVMAGSFAVFHALGIKKTFNVANTVFFPKYLQLLDIDGEPIDFEKYIVPEFYSVEPGDWDENNGICNQNSNRYRENLENHKQINQTLMEEYELSYKIYEELYNKCVNDNEIKKPLPIGILFKNINFHFINQNIHGVFETFPKLENIMYIGGLVVEEQGKLIQKKVKRDKPPCVVYVSFGSRKVTDISNIFGEGVIKQMIAEFQKYNKCIFKARLEERFSPKSNRNTVLTEGSTMQQNILVKSNTKLFISHCGVNGLNESMYAGIPLICIPWGEDQPYNGSLAEHKGIGILVKPDNNFGHAFKEALNNILNKNYDSYQNAINKIRKEIHNNLNQGGFIKNKFIEKIAEIIN
;
A
#
# COMPACT_ATOMS: atom_id res chain seq x y z
N MET A 1 -2.38 -1.18 9.74
CA MET A 1 -3.58 -0.88 10.56
C MET A 1 -4.50 0.13 9.88
N TYR A 2 -3.98 1.25 9.35
CA TYR A 2 -4.77 2.21 8.57
C TYR A 2 -5.35 1.59 7.30
N LEU A 3 -4.59 0.73 6.58
CA LEU A 3 -5.12 -0.11 5.49
C LEU A 3 -6.34 -0.97 5.88
N LYS A 4 -6.57 -1.30 7.16
CA LYS A 4 -7.76 -2.09 7.58
C LYS A 4 -9.05 -1.26 7.68
N LEU A 5 -8.95 0.07 7.86
CA LEU A 5 -10.11 0.96 8.12
C LEU A 5 -10.72 1.54 6.83
N ILE A 6 -9.89 1.77 5.81
CA ILE A 6 -10.25 2.01 4.39
C ILE A 6 -11.35 1.05 3.97
N LEU A 7 -11.02 -0.21 4.21
CA LEU A 7 -11.47 -1.32 3.44
C LEU A 7 -12.85 -1.73 4.07
N LEU A 8 -13.05 -1.54 5.39
CA LEU A 8 -14.36 -1.65 6.08
C LEU A 8 -15.46 -0.75 5.50
N ILE A 9 -15.09 0.37 4.86
CA ILE A 9 -15.99 1.34 4.22
C ILE A 9 -16.29 0.94 2.76
N PHE A 10 -15.37 0.22 2.09
CA PHE A 10 -15.52 -0.33 0.74
C PHE A 10 -16.77 -1.22 0.57
N VAL A 11 -17.09 -2.05 1.56
CA VAL A 11 -18.19 -3.05 1.51
C VAL A 11 -19.56 -2.47 1.84
N PHE A 12 -19.65 -1.43 2.68
CA PHE A 12 -20.97 -0.88 3.05
C PHE A 12 -21.65 -0.22 1.84
N LEU A 13 -20.88 0.29 0.88
CA LEU A 13 -21.38 1.07 -0.26
C LEU A 13 -21.70 0.22 -1.49
N ILE A 14 -20.89 -0.79 -1.85
CA ILE A 14 -21.22 -1.73 -2.94
C ILE A 14 -22.47 -2.57 -2.60
N PHE A 15 -22.71 -2.83 -1.32
CA PHE A 15 -23.90 -3.54 -0.86
C PHE A 15 -25.18 -2.70 -0.96
N ILE A 16 -25.06 -1.36 -0.97
CA ILE A 16 -26.20 -0.45 -1.20
C ILE A 16 -26.48 -0.36 -2.71
N ASP A 17 -25.48 -0.16 -3.57
CA ASP A 17 -25.71 -0.11 -5.03
C ASP A 17 -26.17 -1.46 -5.63
N CYS A 18 -25.73 -2.60 -5.08
CA CYS A 18 -26.23 -3.91 -5.51
C CYS A 18 -27.62 -4.27 -4.96
N LEU A 19 -28.14 -3.56 -3.96
CA LEU A 19 -29.46 -3.81 -3.37
C LEU A 19 -30.51 -2.74 -3.72
N GLU A 20 -30.11 -1.52 -4.05
CA GLU A 20 -31.03 -0.45 -4.45
C GLU A 20 -31.63 -0.67 -5.85
N GLY A 21 -31.15 -1.68 -6.58
CA GLY A 21 -31.68 -2.09 -7.89
C GLY A 21 -32.78 -3.15 -7.90
N THR A 22 -33.25 -3.69 -6.75
CA THR A 22 -34.22 -4.81 -6.79
C THR A 22 -35.40 -4.64 -5.83
N GLY A 23 -36.52 -4.16 -6.37
CA GLY A 23 -37.80 -4.19 -5.70
C GLY A 23 -38.39 -5.61 -5.65
N GLY A 24 -38.65 -6.13 -4.44
CA GLY A 24 -39.62 -7.21 -4.22
C GLY A 24 -39.15 -8.42 -3.39
N ILE A 25 -38.85 -8.24 -2.11
CA ILE A 25 -38.44 -9.35 -1.21
C ILE A 25 -39.65 -10.20 -0.77
N LYS A 26 -39.59 -11.52 -1.00
CA LYS A 26 -40.58 -12.53 -0.56
C LYS A 26 -40.62 -12.64 0.98
N GLN A 27 -41.80 -12.99 1.52
CA GLN A 27 -42.13 -12.98 2.96
C GLN A 27 -41.17 -13.78 3.88
N LYS A 28 -40.46 -14.79 3.36
CA LYS A 28 -39.47 -15.61 4.08
C LYS A 28 -38.10 -14.91 4.22
N GLU A 29 -37.75 -14.07 3.24
CA GLU A 29 -36.57 -13.20 3.27
C GLU A 29 -36.81 -11.95 4.11
N LYS A 30 -38.03 -11.39 4.15
CA LYS A 30 -38.40 -10.32 5.11
C LYS A 30 -38.15 -10.73 6.57
N ARG A 31 -38.39 -12.00 6.94
CA ARG A 31 -38.08 -12.50 8.30
C ARG A 31 -36.57 -12.64 8.55
N ARG A 32 -35.78 -13.04 7.55
CA ARG A 32 -34.31 -13.10 7.64
C ARG A 32 -33.69 -11.71 7.69
N GLU A 33 -34.18 -10.80 6.87
CA GLU A 33 -33.82 -9.38 6.84
C GLU A 33 -34.21 -8.68 8.15
N GLN A 34 -35.39 -8.94 8.72
CA GLN A 34 -35.76 -8.43 10.05
C GLN A 34 -34.90 -9.01 11.17
N LYS A 35 -34.52 -10.29 11.10
CA LYS A 35 -33.62 -10.92 12.08
C LYS A 35 -32.20 -10.38 11.97
N LEU A 36 -31.75 -10.08 10.74
CA LEU A 36 -30.46 -9.45 10.45
C LEU A 36 -30.46 -7.96 10.85
N LYS A 37 -31.53 -7.21 10.53
CA LYS A 37 -31.75 -5.82 10.99
C LYS A 37 -31.79 -5.76 12.52
N ARG A 38 -32.44 -6.70 13.22
CA ARG A 38 -32.41 -6.78 14.69
C ARG A 38 -31.01 -7.10 15.24
N LYS A 39 -30.25 -8.00 14.59
CA LYS A 39 -28.85 -8.28 14.97
C LYS A 39 -27.96 -7.06 14.75
N ILE A 40 -28.11 -6.36 13.63
CA ILE A 40 -27.38 -5.13 13.29
C ILE A 40 -27.79 -4.00 14.25
N GLN A 41 -29.08 -3.83 14.55
CA GLN A 41 -29.55 -2.87 15.54
C GLN A 41 -29.04 -3.19 16.95
N ASN A 42 -28.93 -4.46 17.33
CA ASN A 42 -28.32 -4.85 18.60
C ASN A 42 -26.80 -4.64 18.61
N SER A 43 -26.10 -4.90 17.51
CA SER A 43 -24.68 -4.56 17.37
C SER A 43 -24.43 -3.06 17.38
N ILE A 44 -25.30 -2.27 16.73
CA ILE A 44 -25.29 -0.80 16.78
C ILE A 44 -25.66 -0.32 18.19
N LYS A 45 -26.58 -0.98 18.90
CA LYS A 45 -26.93 -0.65 20.29
C LYS A 45 -25.79 -0.96 21.25
N ASN A 46 -25.08 -2.07 21.05
CA ASN A 46 -23.87 -2.45 21.81
C ASN A 46 -22.70 -1.53 21.49
N PHE A 47 -22.54 -1.16 20.22
CA PHE A 47 -21.56 -0.17 19.77
C PHE A 47 -21.90 1.23 20.29
N LYS A 48 -23.17 1.63 20.32
CA LYS A 48 -23.64 2.86 20.99
C LYS A 48 -23.48 2.80 22.51
N LYS A 49 -23.52 1.62 23.13
CA LYS A 49 -23.23 1.40 24.56
C LYS A 49 -21.73 1.54 24.84
N PHE A 50 -20.89 1.02 23.96
CA PHE A 50 -19.43 1.16 23.99
C PHE A 50 -18.99 2.62 23.73
N VAL A 51 -19.62 3.28 22.75
CA VAL A 51 -19.44 4.72 22.48
C VAL A 51 -20.04 5.58 23.60
N ARG A 52 -21.08 5.13 24.32
CA ARG A 52 -21.55 5.77 25.57
C ARG A 52 -20.53 5.63 26.69
N PHE A 53 -19.90 4.47 26.84
CA PHE A 53 -18.83 4.25 27.83
C PHE A 53 -17.64 5.20 27.58
N GLU A 54 -17.21 5.36 26.33
CA GLU A 54 -16.18 6.36 25.99
C GLU A 54 -16.69 7.80 26.08
N LYS A 55 -17.96 8.09 25.75
CA LYS A 55 -18.55 9.42 25.96
C LYS A 55 -18.68 9.78 27.44
N ASP A 56 -18.87 8.81 28.33
CA ASP A 56 -18.98 9.02 29.77
C ASP A 56 -17.59 9.26 30.41
N GLU A 57 -16.51 8.72 29.83
CA GLU A 57 -15.13 9.14 30.14
C GLU A 57 -14.80 10.54 29.60
N ILE A 58 -15.29 10.89 28.40
CA ILE A 58 -15.08 12.21 27.78
C ILE A 58 -15.88 13.30 28.52
N LYS A 59 -17.12 13.01 28.96
CA LYS A 59 -17.95 13.92 29.75
C LYS A 59 -17.41 14.17 31.17
N LYS A 60 -16.55 13.29 31.69
CA LYS A 60 -15.84 13.54 32.96
C LYS A 60 -14.73 14.58 32.83
N ASN A 61 -14.31 14.98 31.62
CA ASN A 61 -13.19 15.89 31.44
C ASN A 61 -13.45 17.18 30.66
N GLU A 62 -14.48 17.31 29.83
CA GLU A 62 -14.76 18.60 29.15
C GLU A 62 -16.27 18.78 28.92
N GLY A 63 -16.84 19.85 29.48
CA GLY A 63 -18.24 20.21 29.31
C GLY A 63 -18.50 20.89 27.98
N ILE A 64 -19.17 20.21 27.03
CA ILE A 64 -19.77 20.80 25.82
C ILE A 64 -21.06 20.05 25.47
N GLU A 65 -22.14 20.81 25.29
CA GLU A 65 -23.48 20.38 24.88
C GLU A 65 -23.69 20.38 23.35
N ASN A 66 -24.67 19.58 22.92
CA ASN A 66 -25.46 19.61 21.68
C ASN A 66 -24.81 19.22 20.33
N PHE A 67 -25.19 18.03 19.85
CA PHE A 67 -25.24 17.65 18.44
C PHE A 67 -26.48 16.78 18.21
N GLU A 68 -27.53 17.36 17.63
CA GLU A 68 -28.60 16.62 16.95
C GLU A 68 -28.82 17.24 15.55
N ASN A 69 -29.26 16.37 14.64
CA ASN A 69 -29.75 16.59 13.27
C ASN A 69 -28.74 16.46 12.12
N VAL A 70 -28.81 15.29 11.46
CA VAL A 70 -28.60 15.14 10.01
C VAL A 70 -29.78 14.31 9.51
N GLU A 71 -30.67 14.92 8.73
CA GLU A 71 -31.82 14.31 8.07
C GLU A 71 -31.40 13.46 6.85
N GLU A 72 -32.14 12.37 6.62
CA GLU A 72 -32.02 11.45 5.49
C GLU A 72 -32.54 12.08 4.19
N ILE A 73 -31.73 12.07 3.14
CA ILE A 73 -32.18 12.37 1.77
C ILE A 73 -32.88 11.12 1.21
N ARG A 74 -34.18 11.23 0.95
CA ARG A 74 -34.96 10.27 0.15
C ARG A 74 -34.86 10.63 -1.33
N THR A 75 -34.63 9.65 -2.20
CA THR A 75 -34.93 9.78 -3.63
C THR A 75 -35.94 8.72 -4.05
N SER A 76 -36.94 9.18 -4.81
CA SER A 76 -38.10 8.45 -5.31
C SER A 76 -38.00 8.24 -6.82
N SER A 77 -38.26 7.03 -7.32
CA SER A 77 -39.17 6.71 -8.44
C SER A 77 -38.93 5.31 -9.01
N SER A 78 -40.00 4.66 -9.47
CA SER A 78 -40.05 3.43 -10.30
C SER A 78 -41.07 3.70 -11.44
N PRO A 79 -41.32 2.83 -12.44
CA PRO A 79 -40.65 1.58 -12.87
C PRO A 79 -40.52 1.39 -14.42
N SER A 80 -39.82 0.34 -14.87
CA SER A 80 -40.26 -0.46 -16.04
C SER A 80 -39.81 -1.94 -15.89
N LYS A 81 -40.67 -2.88 -16.29
CA LYS A 81 -40.55 -4.33 -16.05
C LYS A 81 -39.74 -5.00 -17.17
N GLY A 82 -38.68 -5.71 -16.82
CA GLY A 82 -37.89 -6.57 -17.72
C GLY A 82 -37.42 -7.85 -17.01
N LYS A 83 -37.38 -8.98 -17.73
CA LYS A 83 -37.14 -10.33 -17.22
C LYS A 83 -35.76 -10.49 -16.54
N GLU A 84 -35.73 -11.16 -15.39
CA GLU A 84 -34.52 -11.48 -14.62
C GLU A 84 -33.64 -12.52 -15.31
N HIS A 85 -32.42 -12.15 -15.70
CA HIS A 85 -31.32 -13.09 -15.90
C HIS A 85 -30.52 -13.17 -14.59
N ILE A 86 -30.44 -14.36 -13.98
CA ILE A 86 -29.53 -14.62 -12.85
C ILE A 86 -28.10 -14.51 -13.40
N LYS A 87 -27.41 -13.40 -13.17
CA LYS A 87 -25.99 -13.25 -13.52
C LYS A 87 -25.16 -14.28 -12.72
N GLN A 88 -24.48 -15.18 -13.42
CA GLN A 88 -23.50 -16.08 -12.85
C GLN A 88 -22.44 -15.26 -12.10
N LYS A 89 -22.12 -15.64 -10.86
CA LYS A 89 -21.08 -14.96 -10.07
C LYS A 89 -19.73 -15.19 -10.75
N LYS A 90 -19.01 -14.09 -11.00
CA LYS A 90 -17.64 -14.12 -11.52
C LYS A 90 -16.71 -14.83 -10.53
N LYS A 91 -15.77 -15.64 -11.03
CA LYS A 91 -14.77 -16.36 -10.25
C LYS A 91 -13.42 -15.66 -10.29
N VAL A 92 -12.86 -15.40 -9.12
CA VAL A 92 -11.61 -14.65 -8.97
C VAL A 92 -10.58 -15.42 -8.17
N LEU A 93 -9.35 -15.46 -8.68
CA LEU A 93 -8.19 -16.00 -7.99
C LEU A 93 -7.28 -14.86 -7.50
N TYR A 94 -6.97 -14.87 -6.21
CA TYR A 94 -5.93 -14.01 -5.63
C TYR A 94 -4.73 -14.83 -5.19
N ILE A 95 -3.53 -14.36 -5.52
CA ILE A 95 -2.26 -14.98 -5.12
C ILE A 95 -1.39 -13.91 -4.47
N GLY A 96 -0.97 -14.12 -3.22
CA GLY A 96 -0.10 -13.20 -2.51
C GLY A 96 0.50 -13.80 -1.24
N ASP A 97 1.54 -13.15 -0.72
CA ASP A 97 2.14 -13.49 0.58
C ASP A 97 1.53 -12.66 1.71
N ASN A 98 0.91 -11.51 1.42
CA ASN A 98 0.21 -10.71 2.41
C ASN A 98 -1.08 -10.08 1.86
N PHE A 99 -1.97 -9.71 2.78
CA PHE A 99 -3.35 -9.33 2.52
C PHE A 99 -3.46 -7.92 1.90
N PHE A 100 -3.84 -7.82 0.62
CA PHE A 100 -4.07 -6.51 -0.01
C PHE A 100 -5.54 -6.22 -0.38
N PHE A 101 -6.43 -7.22 -0.31
CA PHE A 101 -7.81 -7.08 -0.82
C PHE A 101 -8.83 -7.78 0.08
N SER A 102 -9.14 -7.21 1.24
CA SER A 102 -10.16 -7.77 2.13
C SER A 102 -11.61 -7.54 1.70
N HIS A 103 -11.85 -6.81 0.61
CA HIS A 103 -13.20 -6.40 0.17
C HIS A 103 -13.51 -6.63 -1.30
N ILE A 104 -12.61 -7.28 -2.02
CA ILE A 104 -12.99 -8.04 -3.21
C ILE A 104 -13.43 -9.40 -2.69
N GLN A 105 -14.63 -9.86 -3.08
CA GLN A 105 -14.98 -11.26 -2.88
C GLN A 105 -14.14 -12.05 -3.86
N PHE A 106 -12.97 -12.50 -3.42
CA PHE A 106 -12.32 -13.58 -4.12
C PHE A 106 -13.18 -14.82 -3.98
N ASN A 107 -13.02 -15.73 -4.91
CA ASN A 107 -13.53 -17.06 -4.69
C ASN A 107 -12.49 -17.81 -3.87
N ASP A 108 -11.24 -17.67 -4.30
CA ASP A 108 -10.14 -18.45 -3.79
C ASP A 108 -8.91 -17.55 -3.58
N MET A 109 -8.29 -17.73 -2.44
CA MET A 109 -7.17 -16.93 -1.98
C MET A 109 -6.02 -17.85 -1.62
N LEU A 110 -4.99 -17.82 -2.43
CA LEU A 110 -3.80 -18.63 -2.27
C LEU A 110 -2.75 -17.81 -1.51
N LEU A 111 -2.36 -18.32 -0.34
CA LEU A 111 -1.40 -17.68 0.55
C LEU A 111 -0.16 -18.53 0.72
N TYR A 112 0.97 -17.91 0.40
CA TYR A 112 2.28 -18.52 0.53
C TYR A 112 2.99 -18.06 1.80
N GLU A 113 2.48 -18.50 2.95
CA GLU A 113 3.06 -18.19 4.26
C GLU A 113 3.07 -19.41 5.18
N ASN A 114 3.93 -19.36 6.21
CA ASN A 114 4.01 -20.42 7.20
C ASN A 114 2.66 -20.55 7.94
N PRO A 115 2.04 -21.75 7.99
CA PRO A 115 0.76 -21.96 8.68
C PRO A 115 0.80 -21.65 10.19
N LYS A 116 1.99 -21.46 10.78
CA LYS A 116 2.18 -21.03 12.18
C LYS A 116 2.08 -19.51 12.39
N SER A 117 1.87 -18.70 11.35
CA SER A 117 1.68 -17.26 11.54
C SER A 117 0.38 -17.03 12.34
N GLU A 118 0.46 -16.36 13.50
CA GLU A 118 -0.66 -16.13 14.42
C GLU A 118 -1.80 -15.26 13.83
N ARG A 119 -1.70 -14.85 12.57
CA ARG A 119 -2.73 -14.08 11.87
C ARG A 119 -3.74 -15.05 11.25
N SER A 120 -4.75 -15.46 12.02
CA SER A 120 -5.87 -16.23 11.47
C SER A 120 -6.61 -15.41 10.42
N VAL A 121 -6.53 -15.80 9.14
CA VAL A 121 -7.43 -15.28 8.11
C VAL A 121 -8.81 -15.86 8.39
N THR A 122 -9.75 -15.04 8.84
CA THR A 122 -11.12 -15.51 9.06
C THR A 122 -11.82 -15.66 7.71
N SER A 123 -11.99 -16.91 7.24
CA SER A 123 -12.83 -17.24 6.09
C SER A 123 -14.27 -16.81 6.38
N ARG A 124 -14.74 -15.79 5.67
CA ARG A 124 -16.16 -15.40 5.72
C ARG A 124 -16.80 -15.29 4.34
N VAL A 125 -16.02 -15.22 3.26
CA VAL A 125 -16.54 -15.02 1.89
C VAL A 125 -15.72 -15.66 0.76
N PHE A 126 -14.61 -16.35 1.07
CA PHE A 126 -13.68 -16.96 0.11
C PHE A 126 -13.00 -18.17 0.75
N ASN A 127 -12.53 -19.09 -0.09
CA ASN A 127 -11.70 -20.22 0.31
C ASN A 127 -10.27 -19.73 0.51
N VAL A 128 -9.66 -20.09 1.64
CA VAL A 128 -8.24 -19.82 1.91
C VAL A 128 -7.46 -21.09 1.63
N ILE A 129 -6.46 -21.00 0.77
CA ILE A 129 -5.56 -22.08 0.39
C ILE A 129 -4.18 -21.71 0.91
N ASN A 130 -3.79 -22.30 2.03
CA ASN A 130 -2.43 -22.10 2.53
C ASN A 130 -1.52 -23.09 1.81
N MET A 131 -0.55 -22.54 1.09
CA MET A 131 0.46 -23.34 0.43
C MET A 131 1.57 -23.66 1.44
N PRO A 132 2.01 -24.93 1.53
CA PRO A 132 3.10 -25.28 2.40
C PRO A 132 4.37 -24.56 1.94
N ILE A 133 5.13 -24.07 2.91
CA ILE A 133 6.51 -23.67 2.66
C ILE A 133 7.35 -24.95 2.66
N ASP A 134 7.71 -25.44 1.48
CA ASP A 134 8.77 -26.45 1.38
C ASP A 134 10.14 -25.88 1.73
N SER A 135 10.61 -26.09 2.96
CA SER A 135 11.93 -25.63 3.40
C SER A 135 13.09 -26.42 2.78
N THR A 136 12.85 -27.59 2.17
CA THR A 136 13.92 -28.42 1.58
C THR A 136 14.51 -27.82 0.31
N ARG A 137 13.78 -26.90 -0.35
CA ARG A 137 14.35 -26.01 -1.38
C ARG A 137 15.46 -25.09 -0.85
N PHE A 138 15.53 -24.92 0.47
CA PHE A 138 16.57 -24.21 1.19
C PHE A 138 17.47 -25.20 1.95
N ASP A 139 17.69 -26.42 1.44
CA ASP A 139 18.63 -27.41 2.01
C ASP A 139 20.09 -27.11 1.62
N GLU A 140 21.00 -27.13 2.60
CA GLU A 140 22.43 -26.75 2.47
C GLU A 140 23.20 -27.74 1.59
N ASN A 141 22.64 -28.93 1.42
CA ASN A 141 23.31 -30.06 0.81
C ASN A 141 22.83 -30.39 -0.62
N GLN A 142 21.80 -29.69 -1.12
CA GLN A 142 21.43 -29.80 -2.54
C GLN A 142 22.25 -28.81 -3.38
N PRO A 143 22.91 -29.26 -4.47
CA PRO A 143 23.62 -28.37 -5.39
C PRO A 143 22.60 -27.53 -6.17
N LEU A 144 22.24 -26.37 -5.61
CA LEU A 144 21.59 -25.31 -6.36
C LEU A 144 22.68 -24.59 -7.17
N PRO A 145 22.42 -24.22 -8.44
CA PRO A 145 23.30 -23.32 -9.19
C PRO A 145 23.76 -22.16 -8.31
N GLU A 146 25.05 -21.81 -8.33
CA GLU A 146 25.66 -20.80 -7.44
C GLU A 146 24.90 -19.45 -7.45
N GLN A 147 24.28 -19.12 -8.58
CA GLN A 147 23.45 -17.94 -8.78
C GLN A 147 22.13 -17.95 -7.98
N ILE A 148 21.60 -19.12 -7.61
CA ILE A 148 20.37 -19.31 -6.81
C ILE A 148 20.68 -19.23 -5.31
N MET A 149 21.87 -19.67 -4.89
CA MET A 149 22.28 -19.70 -3.47
C MET A 149 22.21 -18.34 -2.79
N LYS A 150 22.49 -17.23 -3.49
CA LYS A 150 22.36 -15.86 -2.95
C LYS A 150 20.91 -15.46 -2.60
N TYR A 151 19.92 -16.10 -3.21
CA TYR A 151 18.50 -15.77 -3.02
C TYR A 151 17.77 -16.67 -2.03
N ARG A 152 18.43 -17.76 -1.64
CA ARG A 152 17.93 -18.80 -0.73
C ARG A 152 17.42 -18.28 0.62
N PHE A 153 17.99 -17.19 1.13
CA PHE A 153 17.55 -16.56 2.38
C PHE A 153 16.77 -15.26 2.16
N SER A 154 16.55 -14.88 0.90
CA SER A 154 15.78 -13.69 0.55
C SER A 154 14.30 -14.01 0.44
N ASN A 155 13.44 -13.02 0.75
CA ASN A 155 12.00 -13.15 0.50
C ASN A 155 11.69 -13.38 -0.99
N LYS A 156 12.63 -13.07 -1.92
CA LYS A 156 12.44 -13.19 -3.37
C LYS A 156 12.17 -14.63 -3.84
N PHE A 157 12.85 -15.63 -3.26
CA PHE A 157 12.66 -17.04 -3.67
C PHE A 157 11.32 -17.64 -3.21
N ARG A 158 10.56 -16.92 -2.37
CA ARG A 158 9.20 -17.33 -1.99
C ARG A 158 8.25 -17.32 -3.18
N HIS A 159 8.42 -16.38 -4.11
CA HIS A 159 7.54 -16.27 -5.28
C HIS A 159 7.73 -17.43 -6.27
N VAL A 160 8.94 -17.99 -6.40
CA VAL A 160 9.18 -19.22 -7.18
C VAL A 160 8.44 -20.40 -6.57
N GLY A 161 8.42 -20.48 -5.25
CA GLY A 161 7.74 -21.56 -4.54
C GLY A 161 6.22 -21.60 -4.77
N ILE A 162 5.58 -20.44 -5.02
CA ILE A 162 4.17 -20.41 -5.43
C ILE A 162 3.97 -21.20 -6.72
N TYR A 163 4.77 -20.92 -7.75
CA TYR A 163 4.65 -21.62 -9.02
C TYR A 163 5.00 -23.11 -8.87
N GLN A 164 6.07 -23.42 -8.13
CA GLN A 164 6.51 -24.79 -7.88
C GLN A 164 5.42 -25.64 -7.24
N GLU A 165 4.91 -25.24 -6.08
CA GLU A 165 3.89 -26.00 -5.34
C GLU A 165 2.59 -26.16 -6.15
N VAL A 166 2.24 -25.17 -6.98
CA VAL A 166 1.11 -25.30 -7.91
C VAL A 166 1.43 -26.32 -9.00
N ILE A 167 2.55 -26.20 -9.72
CA ILE A 167 2.87 -27.06 -10.87
C ILE A 167 3.25 -28.49 -10.48
N THR A 168 3.87 -28.70 -9.31
CA THR A 168 4.07 -30.04 -8.74
C THR A 168 2.77 -30.65 -8.21
N ASN A 169 1.70 -29.84 -8.18
CA ASN A 169 0.37 -30.22 -7.75
C ASN A 169 0.36 -30.76 -6.32
N ALA A 170 0.96 -29.98 -5.42
CA ALA A 170 1.10 -30.27 -4.01
C ALA A 170 -0.26 -30.42 -3.30
N GLU A 171 -0.27 -31.19 -2.22
CA GLU A 171 -1.46 -31.38 -1.40
C GLU A 171 -1.66 -30.22 -0.42
N VAL A 172 -2.83 -29.60 -0.46
CA VAL A 172 -3.21 -28.47 0.40
C VAL A 172 -4.56 -28.73 1.09
N TYR A 173 -4.86 -27.95 2.12
CA TYR A 173 -6.13 -28.01 2.83
C TYR A 173 -7.04 -26.85 2.42
N ILE A 174 -8.27 -27.17 2.01
CA ILE A 174 -9.34 -26.21 1.73
C ILE A 174 -10.58 -26.66 2.50
N ASP A 175 -11.08 -25.84 3.43
CA ASP A 175 -12.22 -26.16 4.30
C ASP A 175 -12.12 -27.56 4.95
N LYS A 176 -10.91 -27.91 5.42
CA LYS A 176 -10.53 -29.21 6.04
C LYS A 176 -10.49 -30.40 5.09
N LYS A 177 -10.72 -30.22 3.78
CA LYS A 177 -10.49 -31.25 2.77
C LYS A 177 -9.07 -31.14 2.24
N LYS A 178 -8.41 -32.28 2.13
CA LYS A 178 -7.11 -32.40 1.45
C LYS A 178 -7.37 -32.51 -0.05
N VAL A 179 -6.77 -31.61 -0.83
CA VAL A 179 -6.91 -31.59 -2.29
C VAL A 179 -5.55 -31.37 -2.93
N ARG A 180 -5.40 -31.80 -4.18
CA ARG A 180 -4.26 -31.46 -5.02
C ARG A 180 -4.51 -30.09 -5.66
N ILE A 181 -3.61 -29.13 -5.43
CA ILE A 181 -3.90 -27.72 -5.66
C ILE A 181 -4.12 -27.37 -7.15
N LEU A 182 -3.35 -27.94 -8.07
CA LEU A 182 -3.49 -27.67 -9.51
C LEU A 182 -4.83 -28.19 -10.03
N ASP A 183 -5.14 -29.45 -9.71
CA ASP A 183 -6.40 -30.10 -10.11
C ASP A 183 -7.60 -29.25 -9.64
N TRP A 184 -7.54 -28.82 -8.37
CA TRP A 184 -8.60 -28.01 -7.80
C TRP A 184 -8.71 -26.62 -8.44
N LEU A 185 -7.58 -25.97 -8.77
CA LEU A 185 -7.55 -24.65 -9.42
C LEU A 185 -8.12 -24.72 -10.85
N LEU A 186 -7.80 -25.79 -11.60
CA LEU A 186 -8.31 -26.00 -12.96
C LEU A 186 -9.83 -26.16 -12.98
N ASP A 187 -10.39 -26.89 -12.01
CA ASP A 187 -11.83 -27.08 -11.85
C ASP A 187 -12.61 -25.77 -11.61
N GLN A 188 -11.91 -24.70 -11.18
CA GLN A 188 -12.59 -23.46 -10.86
C GLN A 188 -13.01 -22.65 -12.08
N ASN A 189 -12.31 -22.64 -13.21
CA ASN A 189 -12.63 -21.73 -14.34
C ASN A 189 -12.71 -20.25 -13.92
N TYR A 190 -11.57 -19.64 -13.57
CA TYR A 190 -11.50 -18.25 -13.13
C TYR A 190 -11.74 -17.24 -14.28
N ASP A 191 -12.52 -16.19 -14.00
CA ASP A 191 -12.74 -15.08 -14.93
C ASP A 191 -11.53 -14.13 -14.96
N PHE A 192 -10.87 -13.90 -13.81
CA PHE A 192 -9.70 -13.04 -13.71
C PHE A 192 -8.82 -13.35 -12.48
N GLY A 193 -7.56 -12.92 -12.55
CA GLY A 193 -6.55 -13.08 -11.51
C GLY A 193 -6.03 -11.74 -10.98
N VAL A 194 -5.70 -11.68 -9.69
CA VAL A 194 -5.12 -10.50 -9.04
C VAL A 194 -3.91 -10.93 -8.21
N ALA A 195 -2.77 -10.27 -8.39
CA ALA A 195 -1.57 -10.54 -7.61
C ALA A 195 -0.64 -9.32 -7.56
N GLU A 196 0.28 -9.30 -6.59
CA GLU A 196 1.44 -8.42 -6.66
C GLU A 196 2.47 -9.00 -7.63
N PHE A 197 2.94 -8.16 -8.56
CA PHE A 197 4.04 -8.49 -9.45
C PHE A 197 5.34 -8.15 -8.70
N GLU A 198 5.79 -9.12 -7.91
CA GLU A 198 7.08 -9.08 -7.23
C GLU A 198 8.16 -9.79 -8.05
N VAL A 199 9.40 -9.66 -7.59
CA VAL A 199 10.55 -10.34 -8.20
C VAL A 199 10.24 -11.83 -8.39
N MET A 200 10.51 -12.34 -9.60
CA MET A 200 10.24 -13.70 -10.09
C MET A 200 8.78 -14.00 -10.48
N ALA A 201 7.79 -13.14 -10.17
CA ALA A 201 6.42 -13.17 -10.70
C ALA A 201 5.68 -14.53 -10.76
N GLY A 202 5.92 -15.44 -9.80
CA GLY A 202 5.33 -16.79 -9.82
C GLY A 202 3.81 -16.81 -9.89
N SER A 203 3.14 -15.82 -9.29
CA SER A 203 1.68 -15.64 -9.37
C SER A 203 1.17 -15.48 -10.80
N PHE A 204 1.85 -14.69 -11.63
CA PHE A 204 1.45 -14.44 -13.02
C PHE A 204 1.80 -15.62 -13.92
N ALA A 205 2.88 -16.35 -13.61
CA ALA A 205 3.16 -17.62 -14.25
C ALA A 205 2.05 -18.66 -13.96
N VAL A 206 1.51 -18.70 -12.72
CA VAL A 206 0.34 -19.52 -12.38
C VAL A 206 -0.90 -19.09 -13.15
N PHE A 207 -1.20 -17.78 -13.23
CA PHE A 207 -2.32 -17.29 -14.04
C PHE A 207 -2.21 -17.71 -15.50
N HIS A 208 -1.00 -17.63 -16.07
CA HIS A 208 -0.73 -18.09 -17.43
C HIS A 208 -0.97 -19.59 -17.59
N ALA A 209 -0.42 -20.41 -16.69
CA ALA A 209 -0.55 -21.86 -16.71
C ALA A 209 -2.03 -22.31 -16.65
N LEU A 210 -2.84 -21.62 -15.83
CA LEU A 210 -4.29 -21.85 -15.70
C LEU A 210 -5.12 -21.24 -16.85
N GLY A 211 -4.48 -20.55 -17.81
CA GLY A 211 -5.17 -19.93 -18.93
C GLY A 211 -5.99 -18.67 -18.59
N ILE A 212 -5.77 -18.06 -17.43
CA ILE A 212 -6.46 -16.84 -17.00
C ILE A 212 -5.99 -15.66 -17.85
N LYS A 213 -6.88 -15.10 -18.66
CA LYS A 213 -6.55 -14.03 -19.61
C LYS A 213 -6.64 -12.62 -19.02
N LYS A 214 -7.56 -12.40 -18.08
CA LYS A 214 -7.79 -11.11 -17.44
C LYS A 214 -7.00 -11.08 -16.13
N THR A 215 -5.95 -10.27 -16.05
CA THR A 215 -5.07 -10.21 -14.88
C THR A 215 -4.76 -8.77 -14.47
N PHE A 216 -4.64 -8.58 -13.16
CA PHE A 216 -4.37 -7.28 -12.56
C PHE A 216 -3.15 -7.35 -11.64
N ASN A 217 -2.17 -6.46 -11.86
CA ASN A 217 -1.08 -6.21 -10.93
C ASN A 217 -1.49 -5.16 -9.90
N VAL A 218 -1.06 -5.36 -8.67
CA VAL A 218 -1.15 -4.38 -7.61
C VAL A 218 0.23 -4.18 -6.99
N ALA A 219 0.67 -2.93 -6.83
CA ALA A 219 2.03 -2.64 -6.34
C ALA A 219 2.00 -1.51 -5.32
N ASN A 220 2.80 -1.65 -4.26
CA ASN A 220 2.93 -0.59 -3.24
C ASN A 220 3.85 0.56 -3.68
N THR A 221 4.83 0.26 -4.53
CA THR A 221 5.82 1.22 -5.01
C THR A 221 5.70 1.44 -6.51
N VAL A 222 6.24 2.56 -6.97
CA VAL A 222 6.30 2.88 -8.40
C VAL A 222 7.16 1.85 -9.16
N PHE A 223 6.97 1.77 -10.47
CA PHE A 223 7.62 0.77 -11.28
C PHE A 223 9.08 1.02 -11.59
N PHE A 224 9.58 2.25 -11.57
CA PHE A 224 11.00 2.48 -11.82
C PHE A 224 11.75 2.60 -10.49
N PRO A 225 12.92 1.95 -10.31
CA PRO A 225 13.72 1.28 -11.34
C PRO A 225 13.46 -0.23 -11.50
N LYS A 226 12.43 -0.82 -10.87
CA LYS A 226 12.30 -2.28 -10.80
C LYS A 226 11.65 -2.99 -11.99
N TYR A 227 10.60 -2.39 -12.55
CA TYR A 227 9.68 -2.99 -13.51
C TYR A 227 9.46 -2.14 -14.75
N LEU A 228 9.76 -0.83 -14.69
CA LEU A 228 9.44 0.05 -15.80
C LEU A 228 10.12 -0.43 -17.09
N GLN A 229 11.36 -0.93 -17.02
CA GLN A 229 12.10 -1.50 -18.16
C GLN A 229 11.42 -2.70 -18.86
N LEU A 230 10.43 -3.34 -18.21
CA LEU A 230 9.64 -4.42 -18.82
C LEU A 230 8.48 -3.90 -19.68
N LEU A 231 8.22 -2.59 -19.66
CA LEU A 231 7.22 -1.93 -20.48
C LEU A 231 7.91 -1.35 -21.71
N ASP A 232 7.31 -1.54 -22.88
CA ASP A 232 7.72 -0.84 -24.09
C ASP A 232 6.98 0.51 -24.15
N ILE A 233 7.64 1.56 -24.63
CA ILE A 233 7.00 2.83 -24.98
C ILE A 233 7.01 2.92 -26.51
N ASP A 234 5.83 2.97 -27.13
CA ASP A 234 5.66 3.04 -28.58
C ASP A 234 6.33 1.90 -29.37
N GLY A 235 6.43 0.72 -28.76
CA GLY A 235 7.08 -0.47 -29.34
C GLY A 235 8.60 -0.50 -29.17
N GLU A 236 9.18 0.51 -28.52
CA GLU A 236 10.61 0.57 -28.21
C GLU A 236 10.88 0.27 -26.72
N PRO A 237 11.98 -0.43 -26.39
CA PRO A 237 12.39 -0.63 -25.02
C PRO A 237 12.60 0.69 -24.29
N ILE A 238 12.23 0.74 -23.01
CA ILE A 238 12.48 1.93 -22.20
C ILE A 238 13.98 2.15 -21.98
N ASP A 239 14.46 3.29 -22.47
CA ASP A 239 15.80 3.79 -22.21
C ASP A 239 15.86 4.44 -20.82
N PHE A 240 16.33 3.68 -19.84
CA PHE A 240 16.41 4.11 -18.45
C PHE A 240 17.41 5.27 -18.25
N GLU A 241 18.36 5.48 -19.16
CA GLU A 241 19.37 6.54 -19.05
C GLU A 241 18.75 7.95 -19.18
N LYS A 242 17.54 8.04 -19.74
CA LYS A 242 16.83 9.30 -19.94
C LYS A 242 16.10 9.81 -18.69
N TYR A 243 15.91 8.99 -17.67
CA TYR A 243 15.14 9.38 -16.48
C TYR A 243 16.04 9.96 -15.41
N ILE A 244 15.90 11.27 -15.19
CA ILE A 244 16.56 11.99 -14.10
C ILE A 244 15.77 11.78 -12.82
N VAL A 245 15.92 10.59 -12.24
CA VAL A 245 15.31 10.21 -10.96
C VAL A 245 16.30 9.34 -10.18
N PRO A 246 16.28 9.40 -8.84
CA PRO A 246 17.24 8.68 -8.03
C PRO A 246 16.92 7.18 -8.02
N GLU A 247 17.96 6.36 -7.97
CA GLU A 247 17.84 4.93 -7.71
C GLU A 247 17.41 4.70 -6.25
N PHE A 248 16.51 3.73 -6.00
CA PHE A 248 15.83 3.50 -4.71
C PHE A 248 16.76 3.35 -3.51
N TYR A 249 17.88 2.65 -3.68
CA TYR A 249 18.79 2.29 -2.59
C TYR A 249 19.99 3.24 -2.50
N SER A 250 20.28 3.98 -3.58
CA SER A 250 21.39 4.92 -3.63
C SER A 250 21.00 6.39 -3.51
N VAL A 251 19.74 6.70 -3.21
CA VAL A 251 19.26 8.07 -2.94
C VAL A 251 20.16 8.79 -1.94
N GLU A 252 20.54 10.05 -2.22
CA GLU A 252 21.27 10.92 -1.29
C GLU A 252 20.51 12.23 -1.01
N PRO A 253 20.55 12.78 0.23
CA PRO A 253 20.07 14.14 0.48
C PRO A 253 20.81 15.14 -0.42
N GLY A 254 20.05 16.05 -1.06
CA GLY A 254 20.65 17.02 -1.98
C GLY A 254 20.88 16.48 -3.40
N ASP A 255 20.32 15.30 -3.75
CA ASP A 255 20.26 14.80 -5.13
C ASP A 255 19.74 15.85 -6.12
N TRP A 256 18.95 16.81 -5.66
CA TRP A 256 18.32 17.85 -6.47
C TRP A 256 19.12 19.16 -6.57
N ASP A 257 20.37 19.19 -6.07
CA ASP A 257 21.26 20.34 -6.25
C ASP A 257 21.55 20.58 -7.74
N GLU A 258 21.40 21.82 -8.21
CA GLU A 258 21.54 22.16 -9.63
C GLU A 258 22.95 21.94 -10.18
N ASN A 259 23.98 22.02 -9.33
CA ASN A 259 25.37 21.94 -9.75
C ASN A 259 25.97 20.56 -9.53
N ASN A 260 25.67 19.93 -8.40
CA ASN A 260 26.31 18.70 -7.95
C ASN A 260 25.37 17.50 -7.90
N GLY A 261 24.07 17.72 -8.06
CA GLY A 261 23.04 16.69 -7.98
C GLY A 261 22.85 15.89 -9.27
N ILE A 262 21.82 15.04 -9.28
CA ILE A 262 21.47 14.18 -10.42
C ILE A 262 20.91 14.97 -11.60
N CYS A 263 20.49 16.22 -11.43
CA CYS A 263 19.99 17.04 -12.54
C CYS A 263 21.12 17.55 -13.46
N ASN A 264 22.37 17.61 -12.98
CA ASN A 264 23.51 18.02 -13.79
C ASN A 264 24.21 16.78 -14.38
N GLN A 265 24.08 16.58 -15.69
CA GLN A 265 24.70 15.45 -16.41
C GLN A 265 26.23 15.41 -16.31
N ASN A 266 26.87 16.54 -16.00
CA ASN A 266 28.32 16.62 -15.81
C ASN A 266 28.77 16.31 -14.37
N SER A 267 27.83 16.16 -13.43
CA SER A 267 28.16 15.92 -12.03
C SER A 267 28.62 14.48 -11.80
N ASN A 268 29.42 14.26 -10.76
CA ASN A 268 29.76 12.91 -10.31
C ASN A 268 28.51 12.15 -9.85
N ARG A 269 27.56 12.86 -9.23
CA ARG A 269 26.36 12.27 -8.68
C ARG A 269 25.42 11.73 -9.75
N TYR A 270 25.28 12.43 -10.88
CA TYR A 270 24.53 11.92 -12.03
C TYR A 270 25.13 10.62 -12.56
N ARG A 271 26.46 10.59 -12.76
CA ARG A 271 27.16 9.40 -13.25
C ARG A 271 27.01 8.22 -12.29
N GLU A 272 27.11 8.46 -10.99
CA GLU A 272 26.89 7.44 -9.95
C GLU A 272 25.46 6.90 -10.00
N ASN A 273 24.45 7.78 -10.05
CA ASN A 273 23.05 7.38 -10.13
C ASN A 273 22.76 6.55 -11.38
N LEU A 274 23.31 6.96 -12.53
CA LEU A 274 23.19 6.22 -13.79
C LEU A 274 23.81 4.82 -13.70
N GLU A 275 24.99 4.70 -13.10
CA GLU A 275 25.66 3.41 -12.91
C GLU A 275 24.86 2.50 -11.96
N ASN A 276 24.30 3.05 -10.88
CA ASN A 276 23.44 2.31 -9.96
C ASN A 276 22.18 1.77 -10.67
N HIS A 277 21.55 2.58 -11.53
CA HIS A 277 20.44 2.11 -12.36
C HIS A 277 20.85 0.98 -13.30
N LYS A 278 22.01 1.08 -13.96
CA LYS A 278 22.55 0.02 -14.84
C LYS A 278 22.73 -1.28 -14.07
N GLN A 279 23.41 -1.21 -12.93
CA GLN A 279 23.72 -2.38 -12.11
C GLN A 279 22.45 -3.06 -11.58
N ILE A 280 21.47 -2.29 -11.11
CA ILE A 280 20.22 -2.84 -10.56
C ILE A 280 19.35 -3.41 -11.66
N ASN A 281 19.24 -2.75 -12.81
CA ASN A 281 18.52 -3.28 -13.95
C ASN A 281 19.15 -4.59 -14.44
N GLN A 282 20.47 -4.65 -14.56
CA GLN A 282 21.17 -5.88 -14.92
C GLN A 282 20.86 -7.01 -13.93
N THR A 283 20.98 -6.72 -12.63
CA THR A 283 20.70 -7.72 -11.57
C THR A 283 19.27 -8.22 -11.64
N LEU A 284 18.29 -7.34 -11.87
CA LEU A 284 16.88 -7.71 -11.97
C LEU A 284 16.60 -8.54 -13.24
N MET A 285 17.21 -8.20 -14.37
CA MET A 285 17.08 -8.99 -15.60
C MET A 285 17.66 -10.40 -15.44
N GLU A 286 18.81 -10.54 -14.77
CA GLU A 286 19.37 -11.85 -14.41
C GLU A 286 18.40 -12.65 -13.51
N GLU A 287 17.78 -12.00 -12.52
CA GLU A 287 16.77 -12.62 -11.64
C GLU A 287 15.53 -13.08 -12.42
N TYR A 288 15.07 -12.28 -13.39
CA TYR A 288 13.93 -12.61 -14.24
C TYR A 288 14.22 -13.81 -15.15
N GLU A 289 15.37 -13.83 -15.82
CA GLU A 289 15.78 -14.95 -16.66
C GLU A 289 15.95 -16.25 -15.86
N LEU A 290 16.55 -16.15 -14.67
CA LEU A 290 16.71 -17.29 -13.78
C LEU A 290 15.35 -17.87 -13.35
N SER A 291 14.40 -17.00 -12.98
CA SER A 291 13.06 -17.47 -12.59
C SER A 291 12.32 -18.17 -13.72
N TYR A 292 12.43 -17.66 -14.95
CA TYR A 292 11.83 -18.29 -16.12
C TYR A 292 12.40 -19.70 -16.37
N LYS A 293 13.73 -19.88 -16.28
CA LYS A 293 14.37 -21.19 -16.40
C LYS A 293 13.86 -22.19 -15.37
N ILE A 294 13.75 -21.78 -14.11
CA ILE A 294 13.21 -22.62 -13.04
C ILE A 294 11.78 -23.05 -13.37
N TYR A 295 10.94 -22.14 -13.85
CA TYR A 295 9.56 -22.45 -14.22
C TYR A 295 9.48 -23.43 -15.39
N GLU A 296 10.33 -23.26 -16.40
CA GLU A 296 10.40 -24.15 -17.55
C GLU A 296 10.83 -25.58 -17.16
N GLU A 297 11.85 -25.70 -16.30
CA GLU A 297 12.30 -27.00 -15.78
C GLU A 297 11.21 -27.72 -14.96
N LEU A 298 10.56 -26.99 -14.05
CA LEU A 298 9.44 -27.52 -13.25
C LEU A 298 8.28 -27.97 -14.15
N TYR A 299 7.92 -27.17 -15.14
CA TYR A 299 6.88 -27.52 -16.10
C TYR A 299 7.23 -28.82 -16.84
N ASN A 300 8.41 -28.90 -17.45
CA ASN A 300 8.84 -30.07 -18.24
C ASN A 300 8.92 -31.35 -17.39
N LYS A 301 9.19 -31.24 -16.08
CA LYS A 301 9.28 -32.37 -15.17
C LYS A 301 7.91 -32.83 -14.65
N CYS A 302 6.99 -31.91 -14.43
CA CYS A 302 5.76 -32.18 -13.68
C CYS A 302 4.50 -32.27 -14.54
N VAL A 303 4.50 -31.64 -15.71
CA VAL A 303 3.32 -31.55 -16.59
C VAL A 303 3.47 -32.54 -17.75
N ASN A 304 2.55 -33.51 -17.80
CA ASN A 304 2.41 -34.45 -18.94
C ASN A 304 1.19 -34.12 -19.81
N ASP A 305 0.42 -33.10 -19.45
CA ASP A 305 -0.83 -32.69 -20.08
C ASP A 305 -0.63 -31.44 -20.95
N ASN A 306 -1.20 -31.44 -22.16
CA ASN A 306 -1.11 -30.32 -23.09
C ASN A 306 -2.09 -29.18 -22.76
N GLU A 307 -3.02 -29.37 -21.81
CA GLU A 307 -3.98 -28.33 -21.39
C GLU A 307 -3.35 -27.23 -20.51
N ILE A 308 -2.28 -27.56 -19.79
CA ILE A 308 -1.53 -26.58 -18.97
C ILE A 308 -0.57 -25.81 -19.87
N LYS A 309 -0.62 -24.48 -19.81
CA LYS A 309 0.29 -23.68 -20.64
C LYS A 309 1.71 -23.69 -20.10
N LYS A 310 2.67 -23.87 -21.00
CA LYS A 310 4.10 -23.67 -20.73
C LYS A 310 4.33 -22.24 -20.20
N PRO A 311 5.20 -22.05 -19.18
CA PRO A 311 5.49 -20.71 -18.67
C PRO A 311 6.04 -19.79 -19.77
N LEU A 312 5.86 -18.48 -19.58
CA LEU A 312 6.41 -17.44 -20.45
C LEU A 312 7.52 -16.66 -19.74
N PRO A 313 8.44 -16.01 -20.49
CA PRO A 313 9.41 -15.08 -19.91
C PRO A 313 8.72 -14.00 -19.09
N ILE A 314 9.35 -13.59 -17.99
CA ILE A 314 8.77 -12.65 -17.01
C ILE A 314 8.37 -11.32 -17.66
N GLY A 315 9.18 -10.78 -18.58
CA GLY A 315 8.84 -9.56 -19.30
C GLY A 315 7.56 -9.69 -20.13
N ILE A 316 7.32 -10.86 -20.75
CA ILE A 316 6.08 -11.15 -21.48
C ILE A 316 4.91 -11.28 -20.51
N LEU A 317 5.10 -11.94 -19.35
CA LEU A 317 4.08 -12.01 -18.31
C LEU A 317 3.68 -10.60 -17.83
N PHE A 318 4.65 -9.71 -17.62
CA PHE A 318 4.40 -8.32 -17.20
C PHE A 318 3.62 -7.53 -18.24
N LYS A 319 4.03 -7.61 -19.52
CA LYS A 319 3.37 -6.93 -20.65
C LYS A 319 1.93 -7.41 -20.87
N ASN A 320 1.66 -8.68 -20.60
CA ASN A 320 0.32 -9.27 -20.76
C ASN A 320 -0.66 -8.89 -19.65
N ILE A 321 -0.23 -8.15 -18.63
CA ILE A 321 -1.09 -7.70 -17.53
C ILE A 321 -2.03 -6.63 -18.06
N ASN A 322 -3.34 -6.80 -17.82
CA ASN A 322 -4.33 -5.88 -18.35
C ASN A 322 -4.25 -4.51 -17.69
N PHE A 323 -4.07 -4.46 -16.37
CA PHE A 323 -3.90 -3.21 -15.63
C PHE A 323 -2.97 -3.38 -14.43
N HIS A 324 -2.22 -2.31 -14.17
CA HIS A 324 -1.33 -2.16 -13.03
C HIS A 324 -1.85 -1.08 -12.08
N PHE A 325 -2.24 -1.46 -10.88
CA PHE A 325 -2.71 -0.56 -9.83
C PHE A 325 -1.60 -0.24 -8.83
N ILE A 326 -1.17 1.01 -8.79
CA ILE A 326 -0.02 1.44 -7.99
C ILE A 326 -0.50 2.26 -6.80
N ASN A 327 -0.13 1.89 -5.56
CA ASN A 327 -0.49 2.62 -4.33
C ASN A 327 0.23 3.97 -4.16
N GLN A 328 0.72 4.56 -5.25
CA GLN A 328 1.23 5.92 -5.29
C GLN A 328 0.12 6.86 -5.75
N ASN A 329 0.00 8.04 -5.15
CA ASN A 329 -0.86 9.07 -5.70
C ASN A 329 -0.22 9.66 -6.98
N ILE A 330 -1.01 10.10 -7.96
CA ILE A 330 -0.48 10.70 -9.19
C ILE A 330 0.35 11.97 -8.93
N HIS A 331 0.09 12.69 -7.83
CA HIS A 331 0.92 13.83 -7.41
C HIS A 331 2.20 13.38 -6.69
N GLY A 332 2.29 12.09 -6.36
CA GLY A 332 3.43 11.43 -5.74
C GLY A 332 4.29 10.66 -6.74
N VAL A 333 4.39 11.07 -8.00
CA VAL A 333 5.37 10.55 -8.97
C VAL A 333 6.20 11.68 -9.57
N PHE A 334 7.39 11.36 -10.08
CA PHE A 334 8.19 12.32 -10.83
C PHE A 334 7.50 12.66 -12.16
N GLU A 335 7.61 13.91 -12.59
CA GLU A 335 6.96 14.41 -13.79
C GLU A 335 7.48 13.72 -15.06
N THR A 336 8.69 13.19 -15.01
CA THR A 336 9.36 12.47 -16.10
C THR A 336 8.87 11.02 -16.26
N PHE A 337 8.11 10.48 -15.31
CA PHE A 337 7.61 9.10 -15.42
C PHE A 337 6.61 8.97 -16.58
N PRO A 338 6.70 7.90 -17.39
CA PRO A 338 5.78 7.70 -18.49
C PRO A 338 4.36 7.44 -17.98
N LYS A 339 3.39 8.04 -18.66
CA LYS A 339 1.96 7.84 -18.39
C LYS A 339 1.44 6.81 -19.36
N LEU A 340 1.36 5.56 -18.90
CA LEU A 340 0.82 4.46 -19.69
C LEU A 340 -0.65 4.22 -19.35
N GLU A 341 -1.46 3.92 -20.36
CA GLU A 341 -2.91 3.74 -20.19
C GLU A 341 -3.27 2.57 -19.25
N ASN A 342 -2.43 1.53 -19.24
CA ASN A 342 -2.60 0.36 -18.38
C ASN A 342 -2.03 0.54 -16.97
N ILE A 343 -1.53 1.73 -16.60
CA ILE A 343 -1.09 2.05 -15.24
C ILE A 343 -2.08 3.02 -14.59
N MET A 344 -2.58 2.62 -13.42
CA MET A 344 -3.45 3.47 -12.61
C MET A 344 -2.85 3.71 -11.23
N TYR A 345 -2.65 4.97 -10.90
CA TYR A 345 -2.22 5.44 -9.59
C TYR A 345 -3.41 5.54 -8.63
N ILE A 346 -3.47 4.62 -7.66
CA ILE A 346 -4.56 4.48 -6.69
C ILE A 346 -4.18 4.94 -5.28
N GLY A 347 -3.00 5.54 -5.09
CA GLY A 347 -2.58 6.06 -3.79
C GLY A 347 -3.50 7.16 -3.31
N GLY A 348 -4.03 7.00 -2.10
CA GLY A 348 -5.06 7.90 -1.54
C GLY A 348 -6.45 7.30 -1.46
N LEU A 349 -6.73 6.15 -2.10
CA LEU A 349 -7.99 5.39 -1.95
C LEU A 349 -8.39 5.27 -0.47
N VAL A 350 -7.41 4.85 0.31
CA VAL A 350 -7.35 4.86 1.78
C VAL A 350 -7.94 6.09 2.43
N VAL A 351 -7.41 7.23 2.02
CA VAL A 351 -7.66 8.52 2.63
C VAL A 351 -9.05 9.00 2.28
N GLU A 352 -9.45 8.80 1.04
CA GLU A 352 -10.78 9.15 0.52
C GLU A 352 -11.88 8.37 1.22
N GLU A 353 -11.73 7.04 1.38
CA GLU A 353 -12.76 6.22 2.03
C GLU A 353 -12.96 6.60 3.50
N GLN A 354 -11.90 6.91 4.24
CA GLN A 354 -12.04 7.37 5.62
C GLN A 354 -12.66 8.77 5.71
N GLY A 355 -12.59 9.57 4.65
CA GLY A 355 -13.22 10.88 4.57
C GLY A 355 -12.59 11.96 5.44
N LYS A 356 -11.59 11.67 6.29
CA LYS A 356 -11.09 12.64 7.28
C LYS A 356 -10.25 13.74 6.66
N LEU A 357 -9.30 13.39 5.78
CA LEU A 357 -8.37 14.37 5.21
C LEU A 357 -8.94 15.11 3.99
N ILE A 358 -10.03 14.60 3.40
CA ILE A 358 -10.75 15.25 2.28
C ILE A 358 -11.71 16.37 2.76
N GLN A 359 -11.91 16.50 4.06
CA GLN A 359 -12.69 17.59 4.66
C GLN A 359 -11.83 18.85 4.87
N LYS A 360 -12.48 19.95 5.26
CA LYS A 360 -11.78 21.15 5.75
C LYS A 360 -10.96 20.79 7.00
N LYS A 361 -9.79 21.42 7.16
CA LYS A 361 -8.96 21.23 8.36
C LYS A 361 -9.77 21.56 9.61
N VAL A 362 -9.63 20.74 10.65
CA VAL A 362 -10.24 20.98 11.96
C VAL A 362 -9.50 22.14 12.62
N LYS A 363 -10.19 23.27 12.81
CA LYS A 363 -9.62 24.44 13.48
C LYS A 363 -9.21 24.10 14.91
N ARG A 364 -7.96 24.36 15.23
CA ARG A 364 -7.33 24.17 16.54
C ARG A 364 -6.27 25.26 16.68
N ASP A 365 -6.40 26.08 17.72
CA ASP A 365 -5.47 27.20 17.94
C ASP A 365 -4.45 26.89 19.06
N LYS A 366 -4.70 25.86 19.88
CA LYS A 366 -3.81 25.42 20.96
C LYS A 366 -3.53 23.91 20.92
N PRO A 367 -2.25 23.49 21.06
CA PRO A 367 -1.04 24.34 20.99
C PRO A 367 -0.90 24.96 19.59
N PRO A 368 -0.16 26.08 19.42
CA PRO A 368 -0.07 26.78 18.13
C PRO A 368 0.66 25.97 17.05
N CYS A 369 1.54 25.06 17.47
CA CYS A 369 2.27 24.16 16.60
C CYS A 369 2.22 22.72 17.15
N VAL A 370 1.84 21.78 16.31
CA VAL A 370 1.95 20.34 16.54
C VAL A 370 2.86 19.75 15.47
N VAL A 371 3.88 19.03 15.90
CA VAL A 371 4.69 18.18 15.04
C VAL A 371 4.32 16.74 15.34
N TYR A 372 3.96 15.96 14.33
CA TYR A 372 3.65 14.55 14.49
C TYR A 372 4.84 13.71 14.03
N VAL A 373 5.19 12.67 14.78
CA VAL A 373 6.34 11.80 14.49
C VAL A 373 5.86 10.35 14.47
N SER A 374 6.02 9.67 13.32
CA SER A 374 5.64 8.27 13.17
C SER A 374 6.42 7.57 12.06
N PHE A 375 6.99 6.42 12.38
CA PHE A 375 7.76 5.59 11.44
C PHE A 375 6.96 4.37 10.95
N GLY A 376 5.65 4.52 10.82
CA GLY A 376 4.76 3.50 10.27
C GLY A 376 4.16 2.58 11.33
N SER A 377 3.84 1.34 10.95
CA SER A 377 3.13 0.37 11.80
C SER A 377 4.00 -0.69 12.47
N ARG A 378 5.33 -0.64 12.29
CA ARG A 378 6.24 -1.54 13.01
C ARG A 378 6.12 -1.37 14.52
N LYS A 379 6.50 -2.40 15.29
CA LYS A 379 6.51 -2.27 16.75
C LYS A 379 7.49 -1.17 17.11
N VAL A 380 7.17 -0.44 18.16
CA VAL A 380 7.96 0.73 18.53
C VAL A 380 9.40 0.34 18.87
N THR A 381 9.57 -0.79 19.57
CA THR A 381 10.86 -1.46 19.81
C THR A 381 11.69 -1.76 18.56
N ASP A 382 11.05 -2.04 17.42
CA ASP A 382 11.78 -2.30 16.18
C ASP A 382 12.43 -1.01 15.66
N ILE A 383 11.78 0.13 15.86
CA ILE A 383 12.26 1.45 15.41
C ILE A 383 13.61 1.77 16.08
N SER A 384 13.74 1.54 17.39
CA SER A 384 15.02 1.75 18.09
C SER A 384 16.13 0.83 17.61
N ASN A 385 15.78 -0.39 17.20
CA ASN A 385 16.77 -1.34 16.67
C ASN A 385 17.21 -0.94 15.26
N ILE A 386 16.30 -0.36 14.48
CA ILE A 386 16.54 0.08 13.10
C ILE A 386 17.41 1.33 13.05
N PHE A 387 17.03 2.39 13.80
CA PHE A 387 17.77 3.65 13.78
C PHE A 387 18.94 3.70 14.77
N GLY A 388 18.97 2.78 15.73
CA GLY A 388 19.80 2.91 16.92
C GLY A 388 19.25 3.95 17.90
N GLU A 389 19.51 3.73 19.19
CA GLU A 389 19.04 4.66 20.23
C GLU A 389 19.63 6.06 20.10
N GLY A 390 20.83 6.20 19.51
CA GLY A 390 21.52 7.47 19.32
C GLY A 390 20.72 8.45 18.48
N VAL A 391 20.18 7.99 17.34
CA VAL A 391 19.34 8.79 16.43
C VAL A 391 18.09 9.29 17.16
N ILE A 392 17.40 8.41 17.89
CA ILE A 392 16.19 8.77 18.66
C ILE A 392 16.51 9.79 19.75
N LYS A 393 17.61 9.59 20.49
CA LYS A 393 18.06 10.52 21.54
C LYS A 393 18.41 11.90 20.97
N GLN A 394 19.11 11.95 19.84
CA GLN A 394 19.45 13.20 19.15
C GLN A 394 18.18 13.95 18.69
N MET A 395 17.22 13.22 18.10
CA MET A 395 15.94 13.78 17.69
C MET A 395 15.15 14.38 18.87
N ILE A 396 15.03 13.64 19.97
CA ILE A 396 14.32 14.12 21.17
C ILE A 396 15.05 15.29 21.82
N ALA A 397 16.38 15.28 21.87
CA ALA A 397 17.17 16.41 22.36
C ALA A 397 16.93 17.68 21.52
N GLU A 398 16.76 17.53 20.20
CA GLU A 398 16.45 18.66 19.33
C GLU A 398 15.02 19.17 19.54
N PHE A 399 14.03 18.29 19.72
CA PHE A 399 12.64 18.67 20.04
C PHE A 399 12.56 19.63 21.22
N GLN A 400 13.38 19.39 22.24
CA GLN A 400 13.37 20.19 23.46
C GLN A 400 13.66 21.68 23.23
N LYS A 401 14.29 22.04 22.11
CA LYS A 401 14.64 23.42 21.76
C LYS A 401 13.46 24.20 21.14
N TYR A 402 12.37 23.53 20.78
CA TYR A 402 11.20 24.12 20.10
C TYR A 402 10.00 24.24 21.05
N ASN A 403 10.07 25.15 22.02
CA ASN A 403 9.04 25.35 23.06
C ASN A 403 7.65 25.76 22.54
N LYS A 404 7.56 26.31 21.32
CA LYS A 404 6.28 26.68 20.67
C LYS A 404 5.53 25.49 20.09
N CYS A 405 6.21 24.36 19.89
CA CYS A 405 5.67 23.16 19.26
C CYS A 405 5.49 22.03 20.27
N ILE A 406 4.41 21.26 20.11
CA ILE A 406 4.25 19.96 20.78
C ILE A 406 4.56 18.84 19.79
N PHE A 407 5.54 18.01 20.14
CA PHE A 407 5.92 16.82 19.38
C PHE A 407 5.12 15.63 19.88
N LYS A 408 4.21 15.11 19.05
CA LYS A 408 3.46 13.89 19.32
C LYS A 408 4.15 12.74 18.60
N ALA A 409 4.91 11.94 19.34
CA ALA A 409 5.78 10.93 18.76
C ALA A 409 5.33 9.51 19.12
N ARG A 410 5.27 8.65 18.11
CA ARG A 410 5.08 7.21 18.31
C ARG A 410 6.44 6.54 18.53
N LEU A 411 6.92 6.54 19.77
CA LEU A 411 8.25 6.08 20.23
C LEU A 411 8.15 5.46 21.62
N GLU A 412 9.14 4.64 22.01
CA GLU A 412 9.12 3.94 23.31
C GLU A 412 9.20 4.93 24.47
N GLU A 413 8.45 4.67 25.53
CA GLU A 413 8.37 5.52 26.72
C GLU A 413 9.73 5.67 27.41
N ARG A 414 10.65 4.70 27.26
CA ARG A 414 12.02 4.80 27.78
C ARG A 414 12.82 5.99 27.23
N PHE A 415 12.40 6.55 26.09
CA PHE A 415 13.00 7.76 25.52
C PHE A 415 12.36 9.07 26.02
N SER A 416 11.39 8.98 26.94
CA SER A 416 10.68 10.16 27.46
C SER A 416 11.66 11.14 28.13
N PRO A 417 11.64 12.43 27.77
CA PRO A 417 12.56 13.40 28.34
C PRO A 417 12.23 13.66 29.82
N LYS A 418 13.25 13.64 30.69
CA LYS A 418 13.08 13.82 32.14
C LYS A 418 12.57 15.21 32.55
N SER A 419 12.84 16.24 31.76
CA SER A 419 12.63 17.66 32.15
C SER A 419 11.75 18.47 31.20
N ASN A 420 11.39 17.96 30.01
CA ASN A 420 10.70 18.76 29.00
C ASN A 420 9.28 18.23 28.69
N ARG A 421 8.29 19.13 28.74
CA ARG A 421 6.86 18.83 28.53
C ARG A 421 6.40 18.99 27.08
N ASN A 422 7.27 19.42 26.16
CA ASN A 422 6.87 19.67 24.77
C ASN A 422 6.87 18.41 23.88
N THR A 423 7.28 17.26 24.42
CA THR A 423 7.27 15.97 23.73
C THR A 423 6.31 15.02 24.44
N VAL A 424 5.38 14.45 23.68
CA VAL A 424 4.38 13.48 24.14
C VAL A 424 4.62 12.18 23.39
N LEU A 425 5.08 11.16 24.10
CA LEU A 425 5.31 9.84 23.54
C LEU A 425 4.04 8.99 23.59
N THR A 426 3.88 8.12 22.59
CA THR A 426 2.78 7.16 22.49
C THR A 426 3.35 5.82 22.04
N GLU A 427 3.22 4.77 22.85
CA GLU A 427 3.68 3.43 22.45
C GLU A 427 2.64 2.71 21.57
N GLY A 428 1.37 3.12 21.68
CA GLY A 428 0.23 2.54 20.97
C GLY A 428 0.07 3.01 19.52
N SER A 429 -1.01 2.55 18.88
CA SER A 429 -1.38 3.09 17.58
C SER A 429 -1.98 4.49 17.75
N THR A 430 -1.38 5.46 17.09
CA THR A 430 -1.89 6.82 16.99
C THR A 430 -2.92 6.91 15.87
N MET A 431 -4.03 7.63 16.12
CA MET A 431 -4.98 8.07 15.08
C MET A 431 -4.35 9.10 14.15
N GLN A 432 -3.47 8.67 13.24
CA GLN A 432 -2.64 9.53 12.38
C GLN A 432 -3.46 10.59 11.64
N GLN A 433 -4.51 10.19 10.92
CA GLN A 433 -5.38 11.16 10.22
C GLN A 433 -6.09 12.15 11.17
N ASN A 434 -6.39 11.78 12.43
CA ASN A 434 -6.96 12.71 13.42
C ASN A 434 -5.95 13.77 13.89
N ILE A 435 -4.65 13.52 13.71
CA ILE A 435 -3.61 14.49 14.01
C ILE A 435 -3.37 15.35 12.76
N LEU A 436 -3.21 14.72 11.59
CA LEU A 436 -2.92 15.41 10.33
C LEU A 436 -4.06 16.34 9.87
N VAL A 437 -5.32 16.04 10.20
CA VAL A 437 -6.48 16.89 9.82
C VAL A 437 -6.52 18.25 10.56
N LYS A 438 -5.75 18.43 11.63
CA LYS A 438 -5.83 19.64 12.47
C LYS A 438 -5.04 20.81 11.87
N SER A 439 -5.58 22.03 11.98
CA SER A 439 -4.96 23.25 11.43
C SER A 439 -3.64 23.66 12.10
N ASN A 440 -3.43 23.25 13.35
CA ASN A 440 -2.19 23.48 14.08
C ASN A 440 -1.15 22.38 13.90
N THR A 441 -1.44 21.30 13.17
CA THR A 441 -0.38 20.37 12.74
C THR A 441 0.42 21.06 11.65
N LYS A 442 1.73 21.22 11.88
CA LYS A 442 2.65 21.99 11.03
C LYS A 442 3.63 21.12 10.27
N LEU A 443 3.99 19.97 10.83
CA LEU A 443 5.01 19.10 10.27
C LEU A 443 4.72 17.64 10.61
N PHE A 444 5.00 16.76 9.66
CA PHE A 444 5.00 15.33 9.85
C PHE A 444 6.43 14.78 9.66
N ILE A 445 7.04 14.31 10.74
CA ILE A 445 8.30 13.58 10.70
C ILE A 445 7.97 12.10 10.50
N SER A 446 8.41 11.55 9.39
CA SER A 446 7.95 10.26 8.89
C SER A 446 9.10 9.44 8.33
N HIS A 447 9.00 8.11 8.41
CA HIS A 447 9.79 7.21 7.58
C HIS A 447 9.54 7.35 6.07
N CYS A 448 8.56 8.15 5.64
CA CYS A 448 8.18 8.33 4.24
C CYS A 448 7.76 7.05 3.49
N GLY A 449 7.15 6.08 4.19
CA GLY A 449 6.39 5.03 3.51
C GLY A 449 5.21 5.62 2.72
N VAL A 450 4.86 5.00 1.59
CA VAL A 450 3.90 5.55 0.60
C VAL A 450 2.57 6.04 1.19
N ASN A 451 2.01 5.31 2.18
CA ASN A 451 0.76 5.72 2.82
C ASN A 451 0.89 7.00 3.64
N GLY A 452 2.04 7.19 4.32
CA GLY A 452 2.32 8.41 5.07
C GLY A 452 2.53 9.61 4.14
N LEU A 453 3.19 9.38 2.99
CA LEU A 453 3.34 10.39 1.94
C LEU A 453 1.98 10.79 1.35
N ASN A 454 1.13 9.81 0.99
CA ASN A 454 -0.24 10.04 0.53
C ASN A 454 -1.04 10.86 1.56
N GLU A 455 -1.06 10.45 2.84
CA GLU A 455 -1.77 11.20 3.88
C GLU A 455 -1.25 12.61 4.09
N SER A 456 0.07 12.84 3.96
CA SER A 456 0.67 14.18 4.02
C SER A 456 0.21 15.07 2.87
N MET A 457 0.19 14.56 1.63
CA MET A 457 -0.29 15.30 0.46
C MET A 457 -1.77 15.64 0.59
N TYR A 458 -2.60 14.69 1.02
CA TYR A 458 -4.01 14.97 1.28
C TYR A 458 -4.15 15.98 2.40
N ALA A 459 -3.42 15.85 3.51
CA ALA A 459 -3.52 16.77 4.64
C ALA A 459 -2.92 18.16 4.36
N GLY A 460 -2.06 18.31 3.35
CA GLY A 460 -1.29 19.53 3.12
C GLY A 460 -0.39 19.83 4.33
N ILE A 461 0.41 18.85 4.74
CA ILE A 461 1.35 18.93 5.88
C ILE A 461 2.76 18.55 5.41
N PRO A 462 3.74 19.47 5.43
CA PRO A 462 5.12 19.19 5.04
C PRO A 462 5.76 18.03 5.80
N LEU A 463 6.84 17.47 5.22
CA LEU A 463 7.52 16.28 5.72
C LEU A 463 8.98 16.55 6.14
N ILE A 464 9.44 15.86 7.19
CA ILE A 464 10.84 15.43 7.29
C ILE A 464 10.85 13.93 7.10
N CYS A 465 11.57 13.46 6.10
CA CYS A 465 11.63 12.07 5.67
C CYS A 465 12.88 11.43 6.27
N ILE A 466 12.71 10.49 7.20
CA ILE A 466 13.80 9.71 7.82
C ILE A 466 13.62 8.24 7.44
N PRO A 467 13.99 7.85 6.21
CA PRO A 467 13.78 6.49 5.73
C PRO A 467 14.68 5.51 6.45
N TRP A 468 14.27 4.24 6.45
CA TRP A 468 15.08 3.15 6.97
C TRP A 468 15.14 1.92 6.05
N GLY A 469 14.45 1.94 4.91
CA GLY A 469 14.64 0.94 3.86
C GLY A 469 13.54 0.91 2.80
N GLU A 470 13.64 -0.06 1.89
CA GLU A 470 12.66 -0.34 0.84
C GLU A 470 12.41 0.87 -0.10
N ASP A 471 11.16 1.28 -0.28
CA ASP A 471 10.72 2.39 -1.14
C ASP A 471 10.86 3.78 -0.48
N GLN A 472 11.17 3.80 0.82
CA GLN A 472 11.14 5.01 1.64
C GLN A 472 12.16 6.08 1.22
N PRO A 473 13.43 5.75 0.86
CA PRO A 473 14.37 6.75 0.39
C PRO A 473 13.88 7.44 -0.89
N TYR A 474 13.36 6.66 -1.84
CA TYR A 474 12.78 7.18 -3.08
C TYR A 474 11.63 8.15 -2.81
N ASN A 475 10.67 7.74 -1.97
CA ASN A 475 9.55 8.60 -1.56
C ASN A 475 10.03 9.88 -0.84
N GLY A 476 11.09 9.77 -0.04
CA GLY A 476 11.73 10.90 0.64
C GLY A 476 12.38 11.88 -0.34
N SER A 477 13.10 11.37 -1.33
CA SER A 477 13.71 12.18 -2.39
C SER A 477 12.67 12.86 -3.27
N LEU A 478 11.59 12.15 -3.61
CA LEU A 478 10.45 12.75 -4.30
C LEU A 478 9.82 13.90 -3.50
N ALA A 479 9.69 13.75 -2.19
CA ALA A 479 9.18 14.83 -1.34
C ALA A 479 10.12 16.05 -1.33
N GLU A 480 11.43 15.83 -1.39
CA GLU A 480 12.44 16.88 -1.52
C GLU A 480 12.38 17.58 -2.88
N HIS A 481 12.36 16.82 -3.99
CA HIS A 481 12.18 17.32 -5.36
C HIS A 481 10.95 18.23 -5.51
N LYS A 482 9.82 17.80 -4.94
CA LYS A 482 8.56 18.56 -4.99
C LYS A 482 8.53 19.74 -4.02
N GLY A 483 9.58 19.94 -3.21
CA GLY A 483 9.64 21.00 -2.20
C GLY A 483 8.59 20.84 -1.10
N ILE A 484 8.11 19.62 -0.84
CA ILE A 484 7.10 19.33 0.19
C ILE A 484 7.70 18.70 1.45
N GLY A 485 8.99 18.39 1.43
CA GLY A 485 9.73 17.91 2.58
C GLY A 485 11.24 17.96 2.41
N ILE A 486 11.95 17.42 3.38
CA ILE A 486 13.41 17.28 3.38
C ILE A 486 13.77 15.82 3.70
N LEU A 487 14.70 15.24 2.94
CA LEU A 487 15.25 13.92 3.21
C LEU A 487 16.39 14.01 4.22
N VAL A 488 16.32 13.22 5.30
CA VAL A 488 17.36 13.14 6.34
C VAL A 488 17.72 11.69 6.58
N LYS A 489 18.97 11.30 6.29
CA LYS A 489 19.44 9.94 6.52
C LYS A 489 19.78 9.69 8.00
N PRO A 490 19.42 8.52 8.55
CA PRO A 490 19.79 8.13 9.91
C PRO A 490 21.24 7.61 9.97
N ASP A 491 22.20 8.45 9.58
CA ASP A 491 23.63 8.15 9.55
C ASP A 491 24.42 8.94 10.61
N ASN A 492 25.75 8.94 10.51
CA ASN A 492 26.64 9.64 11.45
C ASN A 492 26.43 11.17 11.47
N ASN A 493 25.89 11.75 10.40
CA ASN A 493 25.59 13.18 10.28
C ASN A 493 24.16 13.53 10.72
N PHE A 494 23.35 12.54 11.13
CA PHE A 494 21.92 12.71 11.44
C PHE A 494 21.64 13.91 12.35
N GLY A 495 22.36 14.07 13.46
CA GLY A 495 22.09 15.13 14.43
C GLY A 495 22.21 16.54 13.86
N HIS A 496 23.18 16.77 12.97
CA HIS A 496 23.35 18.05 12.28
C HIS A 496 22.26 18.24 11.22
N ALA A 497 22.13 17.26 10.31
CA ALA A 497 21.17 17.31 9.21
C ALA A 497 19.71 17.46 9.71
N PHE A 498 19.35 16.73 10.76
CA PHE A 498 18.03 16.79 11.38
C PHE A 498 17.74 18.15 12.01
N LYS A 499 18.71 18.72 12.74
CA LYS A 499 18.61 20.07 13.31
C LYS A 499 18.40 21.11 12.21
N GLU A 500 19.16 21.02 11.12
CA GLU A 500 19.03 21.93 9.99
C GLU A 500 17.67 21.79 9.31
N ALA A 501 17.23 20.57 9.03
CA ALA A 501 15.93 20.29 8.42
C ALA A 501 14.77 20.83 9.27
N LEU A 502 14.79 20.59 10.58
CA LEU A 502 13.76 21.05 11.50
C LEU A 502 13.72 22.58 11.60
N ASN A 503 14.89 23.22 11.69
CA ASN A 503 14.99 24.68 11.72
C ASN A 503 14.56 25.30 10.37
N ASN A 504 14.93 24.67 9.26
CA ASN A 504 14.59 25.13 7.93
C ASN A 504 13.07 25.13 7.72
N ILE A 505 12.40 24.01 8.02
CA ILE A 505 10.94 23.90 7.85
C ILE A 505 10.18 24.74 8.87
N LEU A 506 10.54 24.71 10.16
CA LEU A 506 9.70 25.36 11.19
C LEU A 506 9.97 26.86 11.38
N ASN A 507 11.19 27.34 11.10
CA ASN A 507 11.60 28.71 11.43
C ASN A 507 11.98 29.56 10.22
N LYS A 508 12.61 28.99 9.18
CA LYS A 508 13.12 29.78 8.04
C LYS A 508 12.14 29.84 6.87
N ASN A 509 11.64 28.69 6.44
CA ASN A 509 11.01 28.52 5.12
C ASN A 509 9.65 27.80 5.18
N TYR A 510 8.97 27.84 6.33
CA TYR A 510 7.68 27.15 6.53
C TYR A 510 6.67 27.42 5.41
N ASP A 511 6.50 28.69 5.03
CA ASP A 511 5.53 29.08 4.02
C ASP A 511 5.84 28.50 2.64
N SER A 512 7.13 28.31 2.29
CA SER A 512 7.52 27.69 1.03
C SER A 512 7.04 26.23 0.95
N TYR A 513 7.42 25.42 1.93
CA TYR A 513 7.01 24.01 2.03
C TYR A 513 5.48 23.88 2.14
N GLN A 514 4.86 24.75 2.93
CA GLN A 514 3.42 24.76 3.14
C GLN A 514 2.66 25.14 1.87
N ASN A 515 3.15 26.11 1.08
CA ASN A 515 2.55 26.50 -0.19
C ASN A 515 2.70 25.40 -1.25
N ALA A 516 3.88 24.78 -1.35
CA ALA A 516 4.13 23.67 -2.26
C ALA A 516 3.15 22.51 -2.01
N ILE A 517 3.03 22.06 -0.76
CA ILE A 517 2.12 20.96 -0.44
C ILE A 517 0.64 21.36 -0.48
N ASN A 518 0.30 22.63 -0.21
CA ASN A 518 -1.06 23.12 -0.37
C ASN A 518 -1.49 23.19 -1.84
N LYS A 519 -0.56 23.41 -2.77
CA LYS A 519 -0.85 23.32 -4.22
C LYS A 519 -1.30 21.89 -4.57
N ILE A 520 -0.54 20.89 -4.14
CA ILE A 520 -0.89 19.47 -4.32
C ILE A 520 -2.23 19.15 -3.66
N ARG A 521 -2.43 19.55 -2.39
CA ARG A 521 -3.71 19.37 -1.69
C ARG A 521 -4.86 20.01 -2.47
N LYS A 522 -4.69 21.22 -3.00
CA LYS A 522 -5.73 21.91 -3.78
C LYS A 522 -6.07 21.14 -5.06
N GLU A 523 -5.08 20.62 -5.77
CA GLU A 523 -5.28 19.79 -6.97
C GLU A 523 -6.07 18.51 -6.64
N ILE A 524 -5.67 17.78 -5.58
CA ILE A 524 -6.39 16.60 -5.08
C ILE A 524 -7.85 16.95 -4.76
N HIS A 525 -8.08 18.00 -3.95
CA HIS A 525 -9.43 18.38 -3.55
C HIS A 525 -10.29 18.90 -4.70
N ASN A 526 -9.70 19.59 -5.68
CA ASN A 526 -10.41 20.00 -6.89
C ASN A 526 -10.88 18.76 -7.68
N ASN A 527 -10.03 17.74 -7.81
CA ASN A 527 -10.41 16.49 -8.47
C ASN A 527 -11.57 15.79 -7.74
N LEU A 528 -11.51 15.73 -6.41
CA LEU A 528 -12.58 15.18 -5.58
C LEU A 528 -13.91 15.93 -5.73
N ASN A 529 -13.88 17.27 -5.75
CA ASN A 529 -15.08 18.09 -5.93
C ASN A 529 -15.72 17.93 -7.32
N GLN A 530 -14.96 17.47 -8.31
CA GLN A 530 -15.44 17.13 -9.66
C GLN A 530 -15.91 15.68 -9.76
N GLY A 531 -16.04 14.95 -8.65
CA GLY A 531 -16.43 13.54 -8.62
C GLY A 531 -15.28 12.57 -8.96
N GLY A 532 -14.04 13.06 -9.05
CA GLY A 532 -12.85 12.30 -9.43
C GLY A 532 -12.30 11.37 -8.34
N PHE A 533 -13.16 10.76 -7.54
CA PHE A 533 -12.75 9.79 -6.51
C PHE A 533 -11.97 8.63 -7.13
N ILE A 534 -10.81 8.32 -6.55
CA ILE A 534 -9.94 7.22 -7.00
C ILE A 534 -10.72 5.91 -7.03
N LYS A 535 -11.57 5.69 -6.02
CA LYS A 535 -12.42 4.51 -5.92
C LYS A 535 -13.31 4.31 -7.14
N ASN A 536 -13.93 5.38 -7.64
CA ASN A 536 -14.86 5.28 -8.77
C ASN A 536 -14.10 4.87 -10.03
N LYS A 537 -13.00 5.57 -10.33
CA LYS A 537 -12.12 5.25 -11.48
C LYS A 537 -11.57 3.82 -11.39
N PHE A 538 -11.22 3.38 -10.19
CA PHE A 538 -10.69 2.04 -9.95
C PHE A 538 -11.74 0.97 -10.26
N ILE A 539 -12.98 1.17 -9.79
CA ILE A 539 -14.12 0.28 -10.07
C ILE A 539 -14.46 0.28 -11.56
N GLU A 540 -14.49 1.45 -12.19
CA GLU A 540 -14.76 1.60 -13.64
C GLU A 540 -13.73 0.82 -14.47
N LYS A 541 -12.44 0.94 -14.17
CA LYS A 541 -11.38 0.20 -14.89
C LYS A 541 -11.45 -1.31 -14.70
N ILE A 542 -11.76 -1.76 -13.49
CA ILE A 542 -12.00 -3.18 -13.23
C ILE A 542 -13.23 -3.67 -14.03
N ALA A 543 -14.31 -2.90 -14.04
CA ALA A 543 -15.53 -3.25 -14.76
C ALA A 543 -15.34 -3.27 -16.29
N GLU A 544 -14.55 -2.35 -16.84
CA GLU A 544 -14.18 -2.29 -18.27
C GLU A 544 -13.50 -3.59 -18.72
N ILE A 545 -12.60 -4.13 -17.90
CA ILE A 545 -11.87 -5.36 -18.24
C ILE A 545 -12.71 -6.59 -18.02
N ILE A 546 -13.52 -6.64 -16.95
CA ILE A 546 -14.24 -7.87 -16.57
C ILE A 546 -15.47 -8.12 -17.43
N ASN A 547 -16.21 -7.06 -17.79
CA ASN A 547 -17.34 -7.17 -18.72
C ASN A 547 -16.87 -7.43 -20.15
#